data_AF-A0ABD5S2S5-F1
#
_entry.id   AF-A0ABD5S2S5-F1
#
_cell.length_a   1.000
_cell.length_b   1.000
_cell.length_c   1.000
_cell.angle_alpha   90.00
_cell.angle_beta   90.00
_cell.angle_gamma   90.00
#
_symmetry.space_group_name_H-M   'P 1'
#
loop_
_entity.id
_entity.type
_entity.pdbx_description
1 polymer ?
#
loop_
_entity_poly.entity_id
_entity_poly.type
_entity_poly.pdbx_seq_one_letter_code
_entity_poly.pdbx_strand_id
1 'polypeptide(L)'
;GELRVCVDSLDAMLATAEVEAVRRLVGAVARRVRSVSGMAHYHLSADRSDVVVERLEPSFDAVIELRFGADDEPQHRWTFPGRDVESEWLEL
;
A
#
# COMPACT_ATOMS: atom_id res chain seq x y z
N GLY A 1 -10.32 8.46 -19.85
CA GLY A 1 -10.32 8.54 -18.38
C GLY A 1 -9.66 7.30 -17.82
N GLU A 2 -8.96 7.40 -16.71
CA GLU A 2 -8.32 6.27 -16.02
C GLU A 2 -9.18 5.87 -14.81
N LEU A 3 -9.50 4.58 -14.66
CA LEU A 3 -10.23 4.11 -13.48
C LEU A 3 -9.30 4.21 -12.26
N ARG A 4 -9.76 4.92 -11.23
CA ARG A 4 -9.09 5.00 -9.93
C ARG A 4 -10.03 4.51 -8.84
N VAL A 5 -9.56 3.50 -8.10
CA VAL A 5 -10.26 2.96 -6.94
C VAL A 5 -9.52 3.46 -5.70
N CYS A 6 -10.18 4.31 -4.93
CA CYS A 6 -9.66 4.81 -3.66
C CYS A 6 -10.38 4.07 -2.53
N VAL A 7 -9.63 3.33 -1.72
CA VAL A 7 -10.15 2.77 -0.47
C VAL A 7 -9.53 3.56 0.67
N ASP A 8 -10.40 4.25 1.41
CA ASP A 8 -10.02 5.25 2.42
C ASP A 8 -9.01 4.70 3.44
N SER A 9 -9.26 3.52 4.00
CA SER A 9 -8.35 2.91 4.97
C SER A 9 -8.52 1.39 5.05
N LEU A 10 -7.40 0.67 5.04
CA LEU A 10 -7.35 -0.75 5.39
C LEU A 10 -7.45 -0.98 6.89
N ASP A 11 -7.17 0.03 7.72
CA ASP A 11 -7.34 -0.05 9.18
C ASP A 11 -8.78 -0.42 9.55
N ALA A 12 -9.77 0.18 8.89
CA ALA A 12 -11.18 -0.12 9.10
C ALA A 12 -11.53 -1.58 8.72
N MET A 13 -10.90 -2.12 7.69
CA MET A 13 -11.08 -3.51 7.28
C MET A 13 -10.42 -4.46 8.27
N LEU A 14 -9.20 -4.17 8.71
CA LEU A 14 -8.44 -4.97 9.67
C LEU A 14 -9.06 -4.94 11.07
N ALA A 15 -9.82 -3.89 11.41
CA ALA A 15 -10.60 -3.83 12.65
C ALA A 15 -11.76 -4.84 12.69
N THR A 16 -12.22 -5.34 11.54
CA THR A 16 -13.42 -6.19 11.43
C THR A 16 -13.18 -7.54 10.77
N ALA A 17 -12.02 -7.74 10.14
CA ALA A 17 -11.67 -8.94 9.41
C ALA A 17 -10.20 -9.32 9.59
N GLU A 18 -9.91 -10.62 9.49
CA GLU A 18 -8.53 -11.12 9.53
C GLU A 18 -7.70 -10.64 8.33
N VAL A 19 -6.39 -10.47 8.53
CA VAL A 19 -5.47 -9.97 7.49
C VAL A 19 -5.52 -10.80 6.20
N GLU A 20 -5.69 -12.11 6.28
CA GLU A 20 -5.86 -12.97 5.10
C GLU A 20 -7.14 -12.68 4.31
N ALA A 21 -8.24 -12.31 4.99
CA ALA A 21 -9.48 -11.92 4.32
C ALA A 21 -9.31 -10.58 3.59
N VAL A 22 -8.68 -9.60 4.24
CA VAL A 22 -8.33 -8.31 3.64
C VAL A 22 -7.39 -8.50 2.45
N ARG A 23 -6.37 -9.33 2.58
CA ARG A 23 -5.43 -9.68 1.50
C ARG A 23 -6.14 -10.28 0.29
N ARG A 24 -7.08 -11.19 0.51
CA ARG A 24 -7.89 -11.79 -0.57
C ARG A 24 -8.74 -10.75 -1.29
N LEU A 25 -9.35 -9.83 -0.54
CA LEU A 25 -10.15 -8.74 -1.09
C LEU A 25 -9.29 -7.81 -1.95
N VAL A 26 -8.21 -7.27 -1.38
CA VAL A 26 -7.27 -6.37 -2.09
C VAL A 26 -6.72 -7.04 -3.34
N GLY A 27 -6.33 -8.31 -3.25
CA GLY A 27 -5.86 -9.08 -4.41
C GLY A 27 -6.94 -9.23 -5.50
N ALA A 28 -8.21 -9.38 -5.14
CA ALA A 28 -9.31 -9.44 -6.10
C ALA A 28 -9.55 -8.09 -6.79
N VAL A 29 -9.53 -6.99 -6.03
CA VAL A 29 -9.63 -5.63 -6.56
C VAL A 29 -8.46 -5.34 -7.51
N ALA A 30 -7.23 -5.64 -7.09
CA ALA A 30 -6.03 -5.42 -7.88
C ALA A 30 -6.08 -6.16 -9.23
N ARG A 31 -6.56 -7.41 -9.27
CA ARG A 31 -6.77 -8.14 -10.54
C ARG A 31 -7.78 -7.44 -11.45
N ARG A 32 -8.87 -6.93 -10.90
CA ARG A 32 -9.92 -6.25 -11.69
C ARG A 32 -9.46 -4.90 -12.22
N VAL A 33 -8.70 -4.16 -11.42
CA VAL A 33 -8.12 -2.87 -11.77
C VAL A 33 -7.05 -3.02 -12.85
N ARG A 34 -6.15 -4.01 -12.72
CA ARG A 34 -5.17 -4.34 -13.76
C ARG A 34 -5.82 -4.72 -15.10
N SER A 35 -6.98 -5.38 -15.09
CA SER A 35 -7.67 -5.78 -16.33
C SER A 35 -8.17 -4.60 -17.17
N VAL A 36 -8.16 -3.38 -16.63
CA VAL A 36 -8.58 -2.15 -17.31
C VAL A 36 -7.48 -1.09 -17.29
N SER A 37 -6.24 -1.47 -16.98
CA SER A 37 -5.11 -0.56 -16.81
C SER A 37 -5.41 0.60 -15.86
N GLY A 38 -6.16 0.33 -14.79
CA GLY A 38 -6.49 1.31 -13.76
C GLY A 38 -5.48 1.31 -12.60
N MET A 39 -5.76 2.13 -11.60
CA MET A 39 -4.98 2.22 -10.36
C MET A 39 -5.88 2.02 -9.13
N ALA A 40 -5.37 1.31 -8.13
CA ALA A 40 -5.98 1.23 -6.81
C ALA A 40 -4.94 1.65 -5.76
N HIS A 41 -5.34 2.53 -4.86
CA HIS A 41 -4.52 2.90 -3.70
C HIS A 41 -5.31 2.71 -2.40
N TYR A 42 -4.55 2.50 -1.34
CA TYR A 42 -5.05 2.16 -0.02
C TYR A 42 -4.15 2.84 1.01
N HIS A 43 -4.73 3.27 2.13
CA HIS A 43 -3.96 3.75 3.28
C HIS A 43 -3.99 2.72 4.39
N LEU A 44 -2.89 2.63 5.14
CA LEU A 44 -2.75 1.77 6.31
C LEU A 44 -1.87 2.50 7.32
N SER A 45 -2.35 2.64 8.54
CA SER A 45 -1.63 3.30 9.62
C SER A 45 -0.84 2.27 10.42
N ALA A 46 0.24 1.76 9.83
CA ALA A 46 1.13 0.77 10.45
C ALA A 46 2.59 1.05 10.09
N ASP A 47 3.50 0.72 11.01
CA ASP A 47 4.94 0.76 10.75
C ASP A 47 5.30 -0.22 9.62
N ARG A 48 6.32 0.13 8.82
CA ARG A 48 6.78 -0.69 7.70
C ARG A 48 7.18 -2.11 8.09
N SER A 49 7.67 -2.29 9.33
CA SER A 49 8.08 -3.56 9.93
C SER A 49 6.94 -4.33 10.60
N ASP A 50 5.70 -3.82 10.57
CA ASP A 50 4.55 -4.54 11.11
C ASP A 50 4.26 -5.79 10.27
N VAL A 51 3.98 -6.91 10.94
CA VAL A 51 3.64 -8.19 10.31
C VAL A 51 2.43 -8.09 9.37
N VAL A 52 1.50 -7.16 9.63
CA VAL A 52 0.37 -6.88 8.74
C VAL A 52 0.86 -6.30 7.42
N VAL A 53 1.83 -5.39 7.44
CA VAL A 53 2.42 -4.82 6.23
C VAL A 53 3.13 -5.91 5.43
N GLU A 54 3.97 -6.73 6.08
CA GLU A 54 4.67 -7.85 5.42
C GLU A 54 3.70 -8.82 4.71
N ARG A 55 2.53 -9.09 5.33
CA ARG A 55 1.52 -10.00 4.75
C ARG A 55 0.76 -9.38 3.59
N LEU A 56 0.50 -8.07 3.62
CA LEU A 56 -0.28 -7.39 2.60
C LEU A 56 0.58 -6.96 1.41
N GLU A 57 1.83 -6.58 1.65
CA GLU A 57 2.81 -6.08 0.67
C GLU A 57 2.84 -6.85 -0.66
N PRO A 58 2.86 -8.20 -0.70
CA PRO A 58 2.89 -8.95 -1.96
C PRO A 58 1.65 -8.77 -2.86
N SER A 59 0.59 -8.12 -2.35
CA SER A 59 -0.65 -7.87 -3.08
C SER A 59 -0.64 -6.55 -3.86
N PHE A 60 0.38 -5.71 -3.64
CA PHE A 60 0.50 -4.38 -4.23
C PHE A 60 1.62 -4.31 -5.26
N ASP A 61 1.42 -3.49 -6.28
CA ASP A 61 2.43 -3.24 -7.31
C ASP A 61 3.54 -2.28 -6.80
N ALA A 62 3.23 -1.45 -5.79
CA ALA A 62 4.16 -0.58 -5.08
C ALA A 62 3.66 -0.31 -3.65
N VAL A 63 4.58 -0.09 -2.70
CA VAL A 63 4.31 0.36 -1.33
C VAL A 63 4.99 1.71 -1.14
N ILE A 64 4.24 2.69 -0.61
CA ILE A 64 4.75 4.02 -0.29
C ILE A 64 4.75 4.17 1.22
N GLU A 65 5.94 4.30 1.80
CA GLU A 65 6.12 4.60 3.21
C GLU A 65 6.22 6.12 3.39
N LEU A 66 5.54 6.65 4.41
CA LEU A 66 5.56 8.07 4.75
C LEU A 66 6.16 8.25 6.14
N ARG A 67 6.99 9.29 6.31
CA ARG A 67 7.53 9.68 7.61
C ARG A 67 7.77 11.18 7.68
N PHE A 68 8.03 11.67 8.89
CA PHE A 68 8.65 12.97 9.11
C PHE A 68 10.15 12.79 9.33
N GLY A 69 10.97 13.59 8.64
CA GLY A 69 12.42 13.62 8.74
C GLY A 69 12.92 14.31 10.01
N ALA A 70 14.24 14.48 10.12
CA ALA A 70 14.87 15.11 11.30
C ALA A 70 14.42 16.57 11.51
N ASP A 71 14.11 17.27 10.42
CA ASP A 71 13.66 18.67 10.40
C ASP A 71 12.13 18.81 10.31
N ASP A 72 11.37 17.76 10.69
CA ASP A 72 9.90 17.70 10.59
C ASP A 72 9.37 17.85 9.15
N GLU A 73 10.23 17.59 8.16
CA GLU A 73 9.89 17.61 6.75
C GLU A 73 9.22 16.29 6.33
N PRO A 74 8.11 16.34 5.57
CA PRO A 74 7.45 15.13 5.11
C PRO A 74 8.29 14.44 4.04
N GLN A 75 8.55 13.15 4.21
CA GLN A 75 9.33 12.33 3.30
C GLN A 75 8.54 11.07 2.90
N HIS A 76 8.86 10.53 1.72
CA HIS A 76 8.32 9.25 1.26
C HIS A 76 9.39 8.32 0.70
N ARG A 77 9.09 7.02 0.69
CA ARG A 77 9.94 6.00 0.09
C ARG A 77 9.10 4.95 -0.61
N TRP A 78 9.54 4.56 -1.81
CA TRP A 78 8.87 3.60 -2.65
C TRP A 78 9.58 2.26 -2.59
N THR A 79 8.84 1.19 -2.30
CA THR A 79 9.29 -0.19 -2.48
C THR A 79 8.44 -0.86 -3.56
N PHE A 80 9.07 -1.62 -4.46
CA PHE A 80 8.38 -2.37 -5.50
C PHE A 80 8.47 -3.89 -5.23
N PRO A 81 7.42 -4.50 -4.66
CA PRO A 81 7.42 -5.92 -4.33
C PRO A 81 7.79 -6.79 -5.54
N GLY A 82 8.74 -7.70 -5.35
CA GLY A 82 9.21 -8.61 -6.40
C GLY A 82 10.18 -8.02 -7.43
N ARG A 83 10.60 -6.75 -7.29
CA ARG A 83 11.60 -6.12 -8.16
C ARG A 83 12.93 -5.82 -7.47
N ASP A 84 13.03 -6.03 -6.16
CA ASP A 84 14.20 -5.67 -5.33
C ASP A 84 14.69 -4.24 -5.61
N VAL A 85 13.74 -3.32 -5.77
CA VAL A 85 13.98 -1.89 -6.02
C VAL A 85 13.28 -1.10 -4.93
N GLU A 86 14.05 -0.24 -4.28
CA GLU A 86 13.61 0.75 -3.32
C GLU A 86 14.15 2.12 -3.73
N SER A 87 13.38 3.19 -3.55
CA SER A 87 13.89 4.55 -3.68
C SER A 87 14.68 4.97 -2.45
N GLU A 88 15.45 6.05 -2.55
CA GLU A 88 15.84 6.78 -1.34
C GLU A 88 14.61 7.41 -0.67
N TRP A 89 14.78 7.96 0.52
CA TRP A 89 13.79 8.87 1.10
C TRP A 89 13.79 10.16 0.31
N LEU A 90 12.66 10.49 -0.32
CA LEU A 90 12.48 11.72 -1.08
C LEU A 90 11.58 12.67 -0.29
N GLU A 91 11.84 13.97 -0.38
CA GLU A 91 10.99 15.02 0.18
C GLU A 91 9.65 15.09 -0.59
N LEU A 92 8.55 15.34 0.13
CA LEU A 92 7.20 15.49 -0.44
C LEU A 92 6.94 16.88 -1.05
#